data_AF-A0A381L9Y5-F1
#
_entry.id   AF-A0A381L9Y5-F1
#
_cell.length_a   1.000
_cell.length_b   1.000
_cell.length_c   1.000
_cell.angle_alpha   90.00
_cell.angle_beta   90.00
_cell.angle_gamma   90.00
#
_symmetry.space_group_name_H-M   'P 1'
#
loop_
_entity.id
_entity.type
_entity.pdbx_description
1 polymer ?
#
loop_
_entity_poly.entity_id
_entity_poly.type
_entity_poly.pdbx_seq_one_letter_code
_entity_poly.pdbx_strand_id
1 'polypeptide(L)'
;MRLKHIISTLVFAVGSLATYKSQEIITQFNCANQVYEIRDVENFVESAAAKLKLMSSNPQRQRTLEVYRPNHSHGVRELKRYKFPASNLINSQVPKFVIINEHGHLTDMAWGNNALNQCDNRRVELMKSDFPWDSDHQIKLWRSYTGTIRSNL
;
A
#
# COMPACT_ATOMS: atom_id res chain seq x y z
N MET A 1 52.45 -0.51 30.70
CA MET A 1 51.05 -0.02 30.83
C MET A 1 50.43 0.31 29.47
N ARG A 2 50.31 -0.65 28.54
CA ARG A 2 49.74 -0.41 27.19
C ARG A 2 48.48 -1.23 26.85
N LEU A 3 48.09 -2.18 27.71
CA LEU A 3 46.97 -3.09 27.44
C LEU A 3 45.59 -2.48 27.80
N LYS A 4 45.53 -1.63 28.84
CA LYS A 4 44.26 -1.03 29.31
C LYS A 4 43.62 -0.08 28.27
N HIS A 5 44.42 0.55 27.41
CA HIS A 5 43.94 1.51 26.42
C HIS A 5 43.35 0.84 25.17
N ILE A 6 43.78 -0.38 24.85
CA ILE A 6 43.26 -1.16 23.72
C ILE A 6 41.86 -1.70 24.05
N ILE A 7 41.63 -2.12 25.30
CA ILE A 7 40.32 -2.62 25.73
C ILE A 7 39.27 -1.49 25.79
N SER A 8 39.66 -0.30 26.25
CA SER A 8 38.76 0.86 26.31
C SER A 8 38.31 1.34 24.93
N THR A 9 39.16 1.23 23.90
CA THR A 9 38.80 1.59 22.52
C THR A 9 37.94 0.52 21.86
N LEU A 10 38.17 -0.76 22.18
CA LEU A 10 37.32 -1.86 21.72
C LEU A 10 35.88 -1.77 22.29
N VAL A 11 35.70 -1.44 23.57
CA VAL A 11 34.35 -1.29 24.16
C VAL A 11 33.59 -0.11 23.55
N PHE A 12 34.26 0.99 23.18
CA PHE A 12 33.63 2.13 22.52
C PHE A 12 33.26 1.85 21.05
N ALA A 13 34.07 1.06 20.34
CA ALA A 13 33.82 0.67 18.95
C ALA A 13 32.65 -0.32 18.82
N VAL A 14 32.45 -1.20 19.81
CA VAL A 14 31.31 -2.14 19.83
C VAL A 14 30.04 -1.44 20.34
N GLY A 15 30.17 -0.52 21.32
CA GLY A 15 29.05 0.26 21.84
C GLY A 15 28.44 1.25 20.84
N SER A 16 29.25 1.81 19.94
CA SER A 16 28.76 2.77 18.91
C SER A 16 28.09 2.11 17.71
N LEU A 17 28.20 0.78 17.54
CA LEU A 17 27.50 0.04 16.48
C LEU A 17 26.13 -0.50 16.93
N ALA A 18 25.80 -0.40 18.22
CA ALA A 18 24.53 -0.85 18.79
C ALA A 18 23.40 0.20 18.72
N THR A 19 23.69 1.41 18.23
CA THR A 19 22.73 2.50 18.05
C THR A 19 22.37 2.70 16.58
N TYR A 20 21.84 1.65 15.94
CA TYR A 20 21.04 1.80 14.72
C TYR A 20 19.72 1.06 14.93
N LYS A 21 18.84 1.64 15.74
CA LYS A 21 17.47 1.17 15.89
C LYS A 21 16.50 2.33 15.73
N SER A 22 16.59 3.00 14.58
CA SER A 22 15.38 3.56 13.99
C SER A 22 14.56 2.35 13.56
N GLN A 23 13.56 1.96 14.36
CA GLN A 23 12.54 1.00 13.94
C GLN A 23 11.65 1.70 12.90
N GLU A 24 12.17 1.88 11.69
CA GLU A 24 11.40 2.45 10.60
C GLU A 24 10.18 1.55 10.36
N ILE A 25 8.98 2.13 10.47
CA ILE A 25 7.72 1.43 10.26
C ILE A 25 7.22 1.76 8.86
N ILE A 26 7.13 0.75 8.01
CA ILE A 26 6.58 0.86 6.67
C ILE A 26 5.15 0.29 6.61
N THR A 27 4.38 0.74 5.63
CA THR A 27 3.06 0.17 5.31
C THR A 27 3.20 -0.78 4.13
N GLN A 28 2.61 -1.98 4.28
CA GLN A 28 2.50 -2.99 3.24
C GLN A 28 1.03 -3.24 2.91
N PHE A 29 0.76 -3.56 1.64
CA PHE A 29 -0.56 -3.87 1.10
C PHE A 29 -0.56 -5.26 0.49
N ASN A 30 -1.49 -6.12 0.86
CA ASN A 30 -1.69 -7.42 0.23
C ASN A 30 -2.89 -7.36 -0.70
N CYS A 31 -2.61 -7.37 -2.00
CA CYS A 31 -3.61 -7.30 -3.05
C CYS A 31 -3.58 -8.59 -3.87
N ALA A 32 -4.59 -9.46 -3.71
CA ALA A 32 -4.63 -10.78 -4.36
C ALA A 32 -3.39 -11.65 -4.06
N ASN A 33 -3.00 -11.72 -2.78
CA ASN A 33 -1.86 -12.50 -2.29
C ASN A 33 -0.49 -12.04 -2.84
N GLN A 34 -0.41 -10.80 -3.28
CA GLN A 34 0.84 -10.13 -3.63
C GLN A 34 1.04 -8.95 -2.69
N VAL A 35 2.20 -8.89 -2.06
CA VAL A 35 2.54 -7.85 -1.10
C VAL A 35 3.28 -6.73 -1.82
N TYR A 36 2.82 -5.50 -1.60
CA TYR A 36 3.39 -4.26 -2.11
C TYR A 36 3.75 -3.35 -0.94
N GLU A 37 4.87 -2.66 -1.06
CA GLU A 37 5.27 -1.61 -0.12
C GLU A 37 4.88 -0.24 -0.67
N ILE A 38 4.87 0.76 0.22
CA ILE A 38 4.54 2.13 -0.17
C ILE A 38 5.43 2.64 -1.32
N ARG A 39 6.72 2.27 -1.33
CA ARG A 39 7.67 2.62 -2.40
C ARG A 39 7.30 2.04 -3.76
N ASP A 40 6.63 0.90 -3.79
CA ASP A 40 6.22 0.26 -5.05
C ASP A 40 5.05 1.00 -5.70
N VAL A 41 4.29 1.75 -4.90
CA VAL A 41 3.05 2.42 -5.34
C VAL A 41 3.17 3.93 -5.42
N GLU A 42 4.26 4.51 -4.94
CA GLU A 42 4.46 5.96 -4.82
C GLU A 42 4.26 6.70 -6.15
N ASN A 43 4.89 6.24 -7.23
CA ASN A 43 4.73 6.83 -8.57
C ASN A 43 3.27 6.85 -9.05
N PHE A 44 2.48 5.84 -8.68
CA PHE A 44 1.07 5.78 -9.03
C PHE A 44 0.23 6.73 -8.18
N VAL A 45 0.60 6.92 -6.90
CA VAL A 45 -0.03 7.90 -6.00
C VAL A 45 0.20 9.31 -6.50
N GLU A 46 1.44 9.66 -6.87
CA GLU A 46 1.76 10.96 -7.44
C GLU A 46 0.98 11.23 -8.73
N SER A 47 0.97 10.24 -9.64
CA SER A 47 0.20 10.32 -10.89
C SER A 47 -1.30 10.47 -10.63
N ALA A 48 -1.84 9.74 -9.64
CA ALA A 48 -3.24 9.83 -9.24
C ALA A 48 -3.57 11.20 -8.64
N ALA A 49 -2.71 11.74 -7.79
CA ALA A 49 -2.89 13.06 -7.19
C ALA A 49 -2.86 14.17 -8.25
N ALA A 50 -1.94 14.09 -9.21
CA ALA A 50 -1.88 15.02 -10.34
C ALA A 50 -3.16 14.95 -11.21
N LYS A 51 -3.63 13.73 -11.49
CA LYS A 51 -4.87 13.51 -12.24
C LYS A 51 -6.10 14.03 -11.49
N LEU A 52 -6.18 13.79 -10.18
CA LEU A 52 -7.25 14.30 -9.33
C LEU A 52 -7.28 15.83 -9.31
N LYS A 53 -6.12 16.48 -9.21
CA LYS A 53 -5.99 17.94 -9.28
C LYS A 53 -6.48 18.48 -10.63
N LEU A 54 -6.08 17.86 -11.74
CA LEU A 54 -6.51 18.23 -13.08
C LEU A 54 -8.02 18.04 -13.31
N MET A 55 -8.60 16.98 -12.74
CA MET A 55 -10.04 16.73 -12.84
C MET A 55 -10.85 17.66 -11.95
N SER A 56 -10.33 18.01 -10.77
CA SER A 56 -10.96 18.95 -9.84
C SER A 56 -10.95 20.40 -10.34
N SER A 57 -9.99 20.78 -11.19
CA SER A 57 -9.94 22.12 -11.78
C SER A 57 -10.84 22.32 -12.99
N ASN A 58 -11.42 21.24 -13.54
CA ASN A 58 -12.31 21.30 -14.71
C ASN A 58 -13.72 20.77 -14.36
N PRO A 59 -14.75 21.64 -14.26
CA PRO A 59 -16.10 21.24 -13.87
C PRO A 59 -16.75 20.15 -14.74
N GLN A 60 -16.38 20.06 -16.03
CA GLN A 60 -16.89 19.00 -16.91
C GLN A 60 -16.27 17.64 -16.58
N ARG A 61 -14.98 17.61 -16.24
CA ARG A 61 -14.25 16.38 -15.88
C ARG A 61 -14.56 15.92 -14.46
N GLN A 62 -14.88 16.85 -13.55
CA GLN A 62 -15.27 16.52 -12.19
C GLN A 62 -16.48 15.58 -12.11
N ARG A 63 -17.41 15.66 -13.08
CA ARG A 63 -18.57 14.75 -13.17
C ARG A 63 -18.22 13.28 -13.41
N THR A 64 -17.00 13.00 -13.90
CA THR A 64 -16.52 11.62 -14.14
C THR A 64 -15.76 11.01 -12.96
N LEU A 65 -15.50 11.79 -11.90
CA LEU A 65 -14.87 11.28 -10.68
C LEU A 65 -15.90 10.53 -9.84
N GLU A 66 -15.91 9.20 -9.98
CA GLU A 66 -16.68 8.33 -9.10
C GLU A 66 -16.01 8.22 -7.73
N VAL A 67 -16.77 8.53 -6.68
CA VAL A 67 -16.31 8.34 -5.29
C VAL A 67 -16.19 6.85 -5.01
N TYR A 68 -15.02 6.42 -4.57
CA TYR A 68 -14.77 5.07 -4.09
C TYR A 68 -15.39 4.88 -2.72
N ARG A 69 -16.26 3.87 -2.60
CA ARG A 69 -16.88 3.42 -1.35
C ARG A 69 -16.62 1.91 -1.20
N PRO A 70 -15.69 1.47 -0.33
CA PRO A 70 -15.58 0.05 -0.03
C PRO A 70 -16.85 -0.45 0.66
N ASN A 71 -17.12 -1.75 0.52
CA ASN A 71 -18.34 -2.44 1.00
C ASN A 71 -18.59 -2.33 2.52
N HIS A 72 -17.65 -1.76 3.29
CA HIS A 72 -17.73 -1.61 4.75
C HIS A 72 -17.63 -0.16 5.27
N SER A 73 -17.89 0.85 4.41
CA SER A 73 -17.84 2.27 4.82
C SER A 73 -19.06 2.65 5.68
N HIS A 74 -19.05 2.30 6.96
CA HIS A 74 -20.11 2.70 7.90
C HIS A 74 -19.73 3.97 8.66
N GLY A 75 -20.25 5.11 8.18
CA GLY A 75 -20.48 6.30 9.00
C GLY A 75 -19.27 7.21 9.29
N VAL A 76 -19.60 8.47 9.57
CA VAL A 76 -18.72 9.64 9.82
C VAL A 76 -18.28 10.36 8.53
N ARG A 77 -18.03 11.68 8.64
CA ARG A 77 -17.46 12.57 7.60
C ARG A 77 -16.09 12.06 7.14
N GLU A 78 -16.06 10.94 6.42
CA GLU A 78 -14.86 10.47 5.76
C GLU A 78 -14.56 11.36 4.56
N LEU A 79 -13.28 11.68 4.38
CA LEU A 79 -12.79 12.35 3.18
C LEU A 79 -13.23 11.54 1.96
N LYS A 80 -13.63 12.22 0.87
CA LYS A 80 -13.96 11.53 -0.37
C LYS A 80 -12.74 10.77 -0.86
N ARG A 81 -12.93 9.50 -1.19
CA ARG A 81 -11.90 8.63 -1.75
C ARG A 81 -12.15 8.43 -3.23
N TYR A 82 -11.09 8.27 -4.00
CA TYR A 82 -11.12 8.08 -5.44
C TYR A 82 -10.16 6.95 -5.82
N LYS A 83 -10.59 6.12 -6.77
CA LYS A 83 -9.78 5.01 -7.28
C LYS A 83 -9.07 5.39 -8.57
N PHE A 84 -7.80 5.05 -8.68
CA PHE A 84 -7.01 5.24 -9.90
C PHE A 84 -6.26 3.97 -10.25
N PRO A 85 -6.18 3.59 -11.53
CA PRO A 85 -5.52 2.37 -11.94
C PRO A 85 -4.01 2.43 -11.67
N ALA A 86 -3.46 1.32 -11.20
CA ALA A 86 -2.03 1.08 -11.00
C ALA A 86 -1.59 -0.08 -11.90
N SER A 87 -1.77 0.09 -13.21
CA SER A 87 -1.70 -0.96 -14.23
C SER A 87 -0.33 -1.61 -14.41
N ASN A 88 0.74 -0.90 -14.06
CA ASN A 88 2.12 -1.35 -14.27
C ASN A 88 2.78 -1.84 -12.97
N LEU A 89 1.99 -2.18 -11.95
CA LEU A 89 2.51 -2.90 -10.79
C LEU A 89 3.06 -4.26 -11.23
N ILE A 90 4.34 -4.50 -10.92
CA ILE A 90 5.10 -5.66 -11.38
C ILE A 90 4.35 -6.96 -11.02
N ASN A 91 4.30 -7.92 -11.95
CA ASN A 91 3.70 -9.25 -11.80
C ASN A 91 2.19 -9.28 -11.52
N SER A 92 1.45 -8.22 -11.83
CA SER A 92 0.01 -8.22 -11.54
C SER A 92 -0.82 -8.91 -12.63
N GLN A 93 -1.36 -10.10 -12.33
CA GLN A 93 -2.31 -10.80 -13.20
C GLN A 93 -3.72 -10.19 -13.21
N VAL A 94 -4.02 -9.31 -12.25
CA VAL A 94 -5.33 -8.67 -12.10
C VAL A 94 -5.20 -7.15 -12.00
N PRO A 95 -6.20 -6.37 -12.42
CA PRO A 95 -6.17 -4.93 -12.27
C PRO A 95 -5.97 -4.52 -10.80
N LYS A 96 -5.07 -3.56 -10.56
CA LYS A 96 -4.81 -2.94 -9.25
C LYS A 96 -5.15 -1.46 -9.29
N PHE A 97 -5.50 -0.92 -8.15
CA PHE A 97 -5.91 0.47 -7.98
C PHE A 97 -5.30 1.04 -6.71
N VAL A 98 -4.80 2.26 -6.79
CA VAL A 98 -4.53 3.09 -5.63
C VAL A 98 -5.79 3.87 -5.27
N ILE A 99 -6.06 3.97 -3.97
CA ILE A 99 -7.19 4.71 -3.43
C ILE A 99 -6.65 5.94 -2.71
N ILE A 100 -6.89 7.12 -3.27
CA ILE A 100 -6.45 8.40 -2.69
C ILE A 100 -7.64 9.19 -2.17
N ASN A 101 -7.43 9.98 -1.12
CA ASN A 101 -8.44 10.94 -0.66
C ASN A 101 -8.47 12.20 -1.54
N GLU A 102 -9.40 13.11 -1.25
CA GLU A 102 -9.54 14.39 -1.93
C GLU A 102 -8.33 15.34 -1.82
N HIS A 103 -7.39 15.05 -0.92
CA HIS A 103 -6.11 15.77 -0.79
C HIS A 103 -4.96 15.10 -1.57
N GLY A 104 -5.21 13.97 -2.24
CA GLY A 104 -4.19 13.24 -2.98
C GLY A 104 -3.35 12.29 -2.13
N HIS A 105 -3.71 12.08 -0.86
CA HIS A 105 -2.98 11.15 0.01
C HIS A 105 -3.46 9.72 -0.21
N LEU A 106 -2.54 8.76 -0.28
CA LEU A 106 -2.85 7.34 -0.30
C LEU A 106 -3.60 6.94 0.98
N THR A 107 -4.78 6.36 0.79
CA THR A 107 -5.60 5.82 1.88
C THR A 107 -5.62 4.30 1.88
N ASP A 108 -5.63 3.69 0.70
CA ASP A 108 -5.66 2.24 0.56
C ASP A 108 -5.27 1.77 -0.85
N MET A 109 -5.27 0.46 -1.05
CA MET A 109 -5.25 -0.18 -2.35
C MET A 109 -6.46 -1.09 -2.55
N ALA A 110 -6.77 -1.36 -3.81
CA ALA A 110 -7.80 -2.32 -4.18
C ALA A 110 -7.43 -3.05 -5.48
N TRP A 111 -8.11 -4.14 -5.78
CA TRP A 111 -7.87 -4.96 -6.95
C TRP A 111 -9.14 -5.57 -7.54
N GLY A 112 -9.00 -6.20 -8.70
CA GLY A 112 -10.09 -6.80 -9.44
C GLY A 112 -10.85 -5.76 -10.28
N ASN A 113 -11.90 -6.20 -10.97
CA ASN A 113 -12.65 -5.32 -11.87
C ASN A 113 -13.18 -4.10 -11.10
N ASN A 114 -12.89 -2.90 -11.58
CA ASN A 114 -13.34 -1.64 -11.00
C ASN A 114 -13.02 -1.43 -9.50
N ALA A 115 -11.92 -2.03 -9.00
CA ALA A 115 -11.48 -1.94 -7.59
C ALA A 115 -12.45 -2.59 -6.57
N LEU A 116 -13.15 -3.64 -6.96
CA LEU A 116 -14.15 -4.31 -6.11
C LEU A 116 -13.58 -4.92 -4.83
N ASN A 117 -12.34 -5.39 -4.85
CA ASN A 117 -11.72 -6.10 -3.73
C ASN A 117 -10.71 -5.19 -3.03
N GLN A 118 -11.02 -4.72 -1.82
CA GLN A 118 -10.08 -3.95 -1.00
C GLN A 118 -8.88 -4.83 -0.63
N CYS A 119 -7.67 -4.26 -0.70
CA CYS A 119 -6.47 -4.94 -0.24
C CYS A 119 -6.42 -4.93 1.28
N ASP A 120 -5.77 -5.93 1.87
CA ASP A 120 -5.43 -5.83 3.28
C ASP A 120 -4.22 -4.92 3.42
N ASN A 121 -4.10 -4.21 4.55
CA ASN A 121 -2.90 -3.44 4.86
C ASN A 121 -2.35 -3.79 6.26
N ARG A 122 -1.03 -3.65 6.43
CA ARG A 122 -0.36 -3.81 7.72
C ARG A 122 0.77 -2.80 7.86
N ARG A 123 1.07 -2.41 9.10
CA ARG A 123 2.27 -1.63 9.45
C ARG A 123 3.30 -2.57 10.04
N VAL A 124 4.49 -2.63 9.45
CA VAL A 124 5.57 -3.53 9.87
C VAL A 124 6.87 -2.76 10.03
N GLU A 125 7.71 -3.22 10.95
CA GLU A 125 9.09 -2.77 11.02
C GLU A 125 9.79 -3.14 9.70
N LEU A 126 10.63 -2.25 9.17
CA LEU A 126 11.34 -2.46 7.90
C LEU A 126 12.15 -3.77 7.92
N MET A 127 12.77 -4.11 9.06
CA MET A 127 13.50 -5.39 9.20
C MET A 127 12.61 -6.63 9.11
N LYS A 128 11.28 -6.46 9.19
CA LYS A 128 10.28 -7.52 9.08
C LYS A 128 9.48 -7.45 7.78
N SER A 129 9.87 -6.60 6.83
CA SER A 129 9.16 -6.44 5.55
C SER A 129 9.05 -7.75 4.78
N ASP A 130 10.13 -8.54 4.78
CA ASP A 130 10.28 -9.72 3.95
C ASP A 130 9.59 -10.96 4.55
N PHE A 131 9.05 -10.88 5.77
CA PHE A 131 8.29 -11.98 6.33
C PHE A 131 7.00 -12.19 5.51
N PRO A 132 6.74 -13.44 5.10
CA PRO A 132 5.60 -13.76 4.26
C PRO A 132 4.30 -13.32 4.94
N TRP A 133 3.34 -12.95 4.10
CA TRP A 133 2.03 -12.53 4.54
C TRP A 133 0.94 -13.25 3.78
N ASP A 134 0.48 -14.36 4.36
CA ASP A 134 -0.70 -15.05 3.90
C ASP A 134 -1.94 -14.43 4.55
N SER A 135 -2.72 -13.70 3.76
CA SER A 135 -4.01 -13.18 4.21
C SER A 135 -5.12 -14.16 3.84
N ASP A 136 -5.73 -14.79 4.85
CA ASP A 136 -6.93 -15.62 4.67
C ASP A 136 -8.07 -14.87 4.00
N HIS A 137 -8.19 -13.57 4.28
CA HIS A 137 -9.21 -12.71 3.67
C HIS A 137 -8.95 -12.53 2.17
N GLN A 138 -7.73 -12.20 1.77
CA GLN A 138 -7.34 -12.06 0.37
C GLN A 138 -7.42 -13.39 -0.38
N ILE A 139 -7.08 -14.52 0.26
CA ILE A 139 -7.27 -15.86 -0.30
C ILE A 139 -8.75 -16.14 -0.59
N LYS A 140 -9.66 -15.80 0.34
CA LYS A 140 -11.10 -15.96 0.13
C LYS A 140 -11.60 -15.08 -1.02
N LEU A 141 -11.20 -13.81 -1.06
CA LEU A 141 -11.56 -12.89 -2.16
C LEU A 141 -11.06 -13.40 -3.51
N TRP A 142 -9.83 -13.94 -3.57
CA TRP A 142 -9.26 -14.55 -4.77
C TRP A 142 -10.05 -15.77 -5.25
N ARG A 143 -10.44 -16.66 -4.35
CA ARG A 143 -11.26 -17.84 -4.67
C ARG A 143 -12.62 -17.44 -5.24
N SER A 144 -13.27 -16.45 -4.63
CA SER A 144 -14.56 -15.92 -5.13
C SER A 144 -14.43 -15.28 -6.51
N TYR A 145 -13.37 -14.48 -6.73
CA TYR A 145 -13.09 -13.83 -8.01
C TYR A 145 -12.86 -14.84 -9.13
N THR A 146 -11.99 -15.84 -8.91
CA THR A 146 -11.70 -16.89 -9.90
C THR A 146 -12.89 -17.82 -10.15
N GLY A 147 -13.71 -18.10 -9.13
CA GLY A 147 -14.98 -18.80 -9.29
C GLY A 147 -15.97 -18.06 -10.19
N THR A 148 -16.04 -16.73 -10.06
CA THR A 148 -16.90 -15.86 -10.87
C THR A 148 -16.42 -15.74 -12.32
N ILE A 149 -15.10 -15.73 -12.55
CA ILE A 149 -14.55 -15.76 -13.91
C ILE A 149 -14.93 -17.06 -14.62
N ARG A 150 -14.80 -18.21 -13.92
CA ARG A 150 -15.09 -19.53 -14.51
C ARG A 150 -16.56 -19.75 -14.83
N SER A 151 -17.50 -19.10 -14.12
CA SER A 151 -18.93 -19.23 -14.39
C SER A 151 -19.44 -18.35 -15.54
N ASN A 152 -18.65 -17.37 -15.98
CA ASN A 152 -18.98 -16.44 -17.06
C ASN A 152 -18.29 -16.78 -18.39
N LEU A 153 -17.60 -17.92 -18.46
CA LEU A 153 -17.00 -18.52 -19.64
C LEU A 153 -17.84 -19.73 -20.06
#